data_AF-A0A7J0H8L9-F1
#
_entry.id   AF-A0A7J0H8L9-F1
#
_cell.length_a   1.000
_cell.length_b   1.000
_cell.length_c   1.000
_cell.angle_alpha   90.00
_cell.angle_beta   90.00
_cell.angle_gamma   90.00
#
_symmetry.space_group_name_H-M   'P 1'
#
loop_
_entity.id
_entity.type
_entity.pdbx_description
1 polymer ?
#
loop_
_entity_poly.entity_id
_entity_poly.type
_entity_poly.pdbx_seq_one_letter_code
_entity_poly.pdbx_strand_id
1 'polypeptide(L)'
;MSHSRLVSPGTSLARWFYTEALAAEADFPASITRHGRQEPLYRRLSALGATGGTVGQTLNQYIREGKIVKKYKLEQCIKELRKYKRYQHALEIMDWMVMRDINFAYPDYAIHLDLISKVQGIAAAEYYFSTLPPSAKNRCTYGSLLNCYCKEKMIDKALGLNLCYLLL
;
A
#
# COMPACT_ATOMS: atom_id res chain seq x y z
N MET A 1 -50.00 40.14 -47.76
CA MET A 1 -50.20 38.73 -47.34
C MET A 1 -48.96 37.96 -47.71
N SER A 2 -48.49 37.10 -46.78
CA SER A 2 -47.45 36.06 -46.93
C SER A 2 -46.02 36.51 -47.32
N HIS A 3 -44.93 35.99 -46.76
CA HIS A 3 -44.69 35.17 -45.58
C HIS A 3 -43.20 35.32 -45.21
N SER A 4 -42.92 34.92 -43.98
CA SER A 4 -41.78 35.13 -43.11
C SER A 4 -40.49 34.35 -43.43
N ARG A 5 -39.42 34.75 -42.70
CA ARG A 5 -38.26 33.99 -42.15
C ARG A 5 -36.97 33.99 -42.98
N LEU A 6 -35.93 34.73 -42.56
CA LEU A 6 -34.94 34.53 -41.46
C LEU A 6 -33.75 33.63 -41.89
N VAL A 7 -32.53 34.19 -41.89
CA VAL A 7 -31.39 33.87 -41.00
C VAL A 7 -30.10 34.52 -41.56
N SER A 8 -29.36 35.16 -40.64
CA SER A 8 -28.07 35.88 -40.75
C SER A 8 -26.94 34.99 -40.18
N PRO A 9 -25.70 35.45 -39.92
CA PRO A 9 -24.70 36.22 -40.68
C PRO A 9 -23.45 35.32 -40.97
N GLY A 10 -22.57 35.61 -41.92
CA GLY A 10 -21.61 36.72 -41.91
C GLY A 10 -20.27 36.27 -41.34
N THR A 11 -19.39 35.74 -42.19
CA THR A 11 -17.97 35.50 -41.88
C THR A 11 -17.12 36.60 -42.48
N SER A 12 -16.16 37.03 -41.66
CA SER A 12 -14.93 37.71 -42.03
C SER A 12 -15.07 39.18 -42.40
N LEU A 13 -14.50 40.03 -41.56
CA LEU A 13 -13.25 40.73 -41.85
C LEU A 13 -12.97 41.65 -40.67
N ALA A 14 -11.76 41.64 -40.16
CA ALA A 14 -10.92 42.84 -40.12
C ALA A 14 -9.67 42.57 -39.27
N ARG A 15 -8.61 42.31 -40.02
CA ARG A 15 -7.24 42.65 -39.68
C ARG A 15 -7.20 44.09 -39.15
N TRP A 16 -6.75 44.29 -37.92
CA TRP A 16 -6.27 45.59 -37.46
C TRP A 16 -4.90 45.47 -36.85
N PHE A 17 -4.13 46.51 -37.16
CA PHE A 17 -2.70 46.57 -37.19
C PHE A 17 -2.09 46.86 -35.81
N TYR A 18 -0.81 46.52 -35.73
CA TYR A 18 0.13 46.72 -34.64
C TYR A 18 0.28 48.21 -34.25
N THR A 19 0.28 48.51 -32.96
CA THR A 19 1.03 49.64 -32.37
C THR A 19 1.38 49.35 -30.91
N GLU A 20 2.63 49.64 -30.58
CA GLU A 20 3.31 49.57 -29.29
C GLU A 20 2.43 49.78 -28.04
N ALA A 21 2.43 48.77 -27.16
CA ALA A 21 2.18 48.96 -25.75
C ALA A 21 3.33 48.32 -24.99
N LEU A 22 4.05 49.16 -24.24
CA LEU A 22 5.08 48.80 -23.27
C LEU A 22 4.69 47.51 -22.54
N ALA A 23 5.33 46.40 -22.90
CA ALA A 23 5.26 45.17 -22.14
C ALA A 23 5.97 45.43 -20.81
N ALA A 24 5.18 45.81 -19.81
CA ALA A 24 5.54 45.55 -18.43
C ALA A 24 5.79 44.04 -18.34
N GLU A 25 7.07 43.68 -18.27
CA GLU A 25 7.53 42.38 -17.81
C GLU A 25 7.00 42.20 -16.38
N ALA A 26 5.76 41.71 -16.28
CA ALA A 26 5.27 41.10 -15.06
C ALA A 26 5.99 39.77 -14.94
N ASP A 27 7.20 39.86 -14.39
CA ASP A 27 7.99 38.74 -13.89
C ASP A 27 7.16 38.09 -12.77
N PHE A 28 6.22 37.23 -13.16
CA PHE A 28 5.48 36.39 -12.23
C PHE A 28 6.46 35.33 -11.75
N PRO A 29 6.92 35.34 -10.49
CA PRO A 29 7.71 34.24 -9.99
C PRO A 29 6.82 33.01 -9.99
N ALA A 30 7.02 32.13 -10.98
CA ALA A 30 6.53 30.77 -11.00
C ALA A 30 7.27 29.93 -9.96
N SER A 31 7.31 30.42 -8.72
CA SER A 31 7.58 29.64 -7.53
C SER A 31 6.36 29.77 -6.63
N ILE A 32 5.21 29.26 -7.11
CA ILE A 32 4.29 28.60 -6.20
C ILE A 32 5.12 27.49 -5.59
N THR A 33 5.67 27.75 -4.41
CA THR A 33 6.20 26.74 -3.51
C THR A 33 5.13 25.66 -3.47
N ARG A 34 5.37 24.56 -4.20
CA ARG A 34 4.56 23.36 -4.11
C ARG A 34 4.67 22.98 -2.66
N HIS A 35 3.67 23.34 -1.87
CA HIS A 35 3.54 22.90 -0.50
C HIS A 35 3.60 21.37 -0.61
N GLY A 36 4.76 20.82 -0.21
CA GLY A 36 5.24 19.54 -0.70
C GLY A 36 4.15 18.51 -0.51
N ARG A 37 3.53 18.07 -1.62
CA ARG A 37 2.43 17.11 -1.61
C ARG A 37 3.00 15.89 -0.91
N GLN A 38 2.67 15.71 0.38
CA GLN A 38 3.37 14.74 1.20
C GLN A 38 3.24 13.39 0.53
N GLU A 39 4.37 12.81 0.14
CA GLU A 39 4.40 11.54 -0.56
C GLU A 39 3.68 10.50 0.33
N PRO A 40 2.60 9.85 -0.15
CA PRO A 40 1.90 8.86 0.66
C PRO A 40 2.87 7.73 1.01
N LEU A 41 2.78 7.22 2.24
CA LEU A 41 3.71 6.20 2.78
C LEU A 41 3.94 5.03 1.81
N TYR A 42 2.86 4.52 1.19
CA TYR A 42 2.93 3.46 0.19
C TYR A 42 3.88 3.77 -0.96
N ARG A 43 3.89 5.01 -1.47
CA ARG A 43 4.70 5.40 -2.63
C ARG A 43 6.18 5.37 -2.31
N ARG A 44 6.56 5.80 -1.11
CA ARG A 44 7.93 5.67 -0.60
C ARG A 44 8.35 4.21 -0.44
N LEU A 45 7.50 3.40 0.21
CA LEU A 45 7.75 1.97 0.39
C LEU A 45 7.82 1.23 -0.95
N SER A 46 7.02 1.66 -1.93
CA SER A 46 7.00 1.06 -3.25
C SER A 46 8.22 1.40 -4.10
N ALA A 47 8.89 2.52 -3.82
CA ALA A 47 10.06 2.99 -4.54
C ALA A 47 11.39 2.44 -3.97
N LEU A 48 11.34 1.64 -2.90
CA LEU A 48 12.54 1.16 -2.20
C LEU A 48 13.51 0.37 -3.10
N GLY A 49 12.99 -0.37 -4.07
CA GLY A 49 13.82 -1.08 -5.06
C GLY A 49 14.68 -0.15 -5.93
N ALA A 50 14.31 1.13 -6.08
CA ALA A 50 15.07 2.12 -6.84
C ALA A 50 15.95 3.01 -5.94
N THR A 51 15.57 3.22 -4.69
CA THR A 51 16.28 4.11 -3.75
C THR A 51 17.30 3.40 -2.86
N GLY A 52 17.27 2.06 -2.80
CA GLY A 52 18.28 1.26 -2.10
C GLY A 52 18.19 1.26 -0.56
N GLY A 53 17.05 1.64 0.01
CA GLY A 53 16.82 1.66 1.46
C GLY A 53 15.94 0.50 1.97
N THR A 54 15.95 0.26 3.29
CA THR A 54 15.05 -0.73 3.92
C THR A 54 13.68 -0.13 4.27
N VAL A 55 12.67 -0.99 4.42
CA VAL A 55 11.33 -0.57 4.87
C VAL A 55 11.40 0.13 6.24
N GLY A 56 12.15 -0.44 7.19
CA GLY A 56 12.29 0.10 8.53
C GLY A 56 12.95 1.49 8.56
N GLN A 57 13.98 1.72 7.75
CA GLN A 57 14.61 3.04 7.60
C GLN A 57 13.61 4.07 7.06
N THR A 58 12.86 3.70 6.03
CA THR A 58 11.86 4.57 5.41
C THR A 58 10.74 4.94 6.37
N LEU A 59 10.26 3.98 7.16
CA LEU A 59 9.23 4.20 8.19
C LEU A 59 9.75 5.11 9.32
N ASN A 60 10.97 4.86 9.79
CA ASN A 60 11.59 5.69 10.83
C ASN A 60 11.84 7.12 10.32
N GLN A 61 12.26 7.29 9.08
CA GLN A 61 12.42 8.61 8.47
C GLN A 61 11.08 9.33 8.33
N TYR A 62 10.01 8.61 7.94
CA TYR A 62 8.67 9.18 7.87
C TYR A 62 8.19 9.72 9.22
N ILE A 63 8.53 9.04 10.32
CA ILE A 63 8.24 9.51 11.69
C ILE A 63 9.11 10.72 12.06
N ARG A 64 10.40 10.73 11.69
CA ARG A 64 11.30 11.88 11.93
C ARG A 64 10.84 13.14 11.21
N GLU A 65 10.16 13.00 10.07
CA GLU A 65 9.50 14.11 9.37
C GLU A 65 8.24 14.63 10.09
N GLY A 66 7.94 14.15 11.30
CA GLY A 66 6.79 14.55 12.10
C GLY A 66 5.47 13.91 11.67
N LYS A 67 5.51 12.90 10.80
CA LYS A 67 4.29 12.27 10.27
C LYS A 67 3.88 11.07 11.11
N ILE A 68 2.58 11.01 11.42
CA ILE A 68 2.01 9.94 12.22
C ILE A 68 1.76 8.71 11.33
N VAL A 69 2.34 7.58 11.71
CA VAL A 69 2.09 6.28 11.09
C VAL A 69 0.96 5.60 11.85
N LYS A 70 -0.26 5.63 11.28
CA LYS A 70 -1.43 4.94 11.84
C LYS A 70 -1.47 3.48 11.36
N LYS A 71 -1.94 2.56 12.21
CA LYS A 71 -2.04 1.13 11.90
C LYS A 71 -2.74 0.85 10.56
N TYR A 72 -3.90 1.45 10.31
CA TYR A 72 -4.66 1.24 9.07
C TYR A 72 -3.86 1.61 7.79
N LYS A 73 -2.94 2.60 7.88
CA LYS A 73 -2.09 2.96 6.73
C LYS A 73 -1.07 1.88 6.44
N LEU A 74 -0.53 1.23 7.47
CA LEU A 74 0.39 0.10 7.33
C LEU A 74 -0.34 -1.11 6.75
N GLU A 75 -1.51 -1.45 7.28
CA GLU A 75 -2.37 -2.52 6.75
C GLU A 75 -2.70 -2.29 5.26
N GLN A 76 -3.03 -1.06 4.87
CA GLN A 76 -3.25 -0.70 3.47
C GLN A 76 -1.99 -0.92 2.62
N CYS A 77 -0.82 -0.52 3.12
CA CYS A 77 0.45 -0.75 2.43
C CYS A 77 0.73 -2.26 2.25
N ILE A 78 0.52 -3.06 3.30
CA ILE A 78 0.70 -4.51 3.27
C ILE A 78 -0.24 -5.14 2.23
N LYS A 79 -1.51 -4.73 2.19
CA LYS A 79 -2.49 -5.21 1.22
C LYS A 79 -2.05 -4.95 -0.22
N GLU A 80 -1.60 -3.73 -0.51
CA GLU A 80 -1.10 -3.37 -1.84
C GLU A 80 0.18 -4.15 -2.17
N LEU A 81 1.14 -4.24 -1.26
CA LEU A 81 2.38 -4.99 -1.48
C LEU A 81 2.12 -6.48 -1.76
N ARG A 82 1.16 -7.10 -1.06
CA ARG A 82 0.72 -8.47 -1.34
C ARG A 82 0.10 -8.61 -2.73
N LYS A 83 -0.71 -7.63 -3.17
CA LYS A 83 -1.30 -7.59 -4.51
C LYS A 83 -0.22 -7.57 -5.60
N TYR A 84 0.86 -6.81 -5.39
CA TYR A 84 2.01 -6.75 -6.29
C TYR A 84 3.07 -7.82 -6.03
N LYS A 85 2.76 -8.85 -5.21
CA LYS A 85 3.65 -9.98 -4.86
C LYS A 85 4.99 -9.57 -4.24
N ARG A 86 5.09 -8.37 -3.66
CA ARG A 86 6.28 -7.90 -2.92
C ARG A 86 6.22 -8.36 -1.47
N TYR A 87 6.25 -9.67 -1.28
CA TYR A 87 6.04 -10.30 0.03
C TYR A 87 7.14 -9.96 1.03
N GLN A 88 8.39 -9.84 0.59
CA GLN A 88 9.51 -9.47 1.45
C GLN A 88 9.28 -8.08 2.10
N HIS A 89 8.91 -7.08 1.32
CA HIS A 89 8.65 -5.74 1.84
C HIS A 89 7.41 -5.74 2.76
N ALA A 90 6.39 -6.53 2.43
CA ALA A 90 5.21 -6.66 3.29
C ALA A 90 5.56 -7.31 4.65
N LEU A 91 6.43 -8.32 4.65
CA LEU A 91 6.91 -8.96 5.87
C LEU A 91 7.73 -7.99 6.73
N GLU A 92 8.64 -7.22 6.12
CA GLU A 92 9.42 -6.20 6.83
C GLU A 92 8.53 -5.14 7.51
N ILE A 93 7.38 -4.78 6.92
CA ILE A 93 6.42 -3.88 7.59
C ILE A 93 5.81 -4.56 8.82
N MET A 94 5.41 -5.83 8.71
CA MET A 94 4.84 -6.59 9.84
C MET A 94 5.87 -6.72 10.98
N ASP A 95 7.12 -7.07 10.66
CA ASP A 95 8.18 -7.18 11.66
C ASP A 95 8.47 -5.83 12.32
N TRP A 96 8.47 -4.73 11.54
CA TRP A 96 8.59 -3.39 12.09
C TRP A 96 7.43 -3.02 13.02
N MET A 97 6.20 -3.47 12.71
CA MET A 97 5.05 -3.27 13.60
C MET A 97 5.21 -4.01 14.93
N VAL A 98 5.72 -5.25 14.90
CA VAL A 98 6.05 -6.02 16.12
C VAL A 98 7.12 -5.31 16.93
N MET A 99 8.21 -4.84 16.29
CA MET A 99 9.29 -4.10 16.97
C MET A 99 8.83 -2.80 17.62
N ARG A 100 7.76 -2.18 17.10
CA ARG A 100 7.17 -0.95 17.61
C ARG A 100 6.03 -1.17 18.61
N ASP A 101 5.79 -2.43 19.00
CA ASP A 101 4.71 -2.84 19.89
C ASP A 101 3.33 -2.35 19.41
N ILE A 102 3.13 -2.33 18.09
CA ILE A 102 1.83 -2.00 17.49
C ILE A 102 0.93 -3.23 17.63
N ASN A 103 -0.15 -3.09 18.39
CA ASN A 103 -1.03 -4.21 18.73
C ASN A 103 -1.61 -4.92 17.48
N PHE A 104 -1.36 -6.23 17.38
CA PHE A 104 -1.89 -7.08 16.32
C PHE A 104 -3.32 -7.51 16.65
N ALA A 105 -4.20 -7.39 15.65
CA ALA A 105 -5.50 -8.03 15.68
C ALA A 105 -5.35 -9.49 15.23
N TYR A 106 -6.34 -10.32 15.54
CA TYR A 106 -6.39 -11.71 15.09
C TYR A 106 -6.09 -11.95 13.59
N PRO A 107 -6.64 -11.16 12.63
CA PRO A 107 -6.27 -11.32 11.22
C PRO A 107 -4.83 -10.94 10.90
N ASP A 108 -4.20 -10.07 11.69
CA ASP A 108 -2.82 -9.61 11.44
C ASP A 108 -1.84 -10.77 11.64
N TYR A 109 -2.02 -11.57 12.69
CA TYR A 109 -1.24 -12.79 12.92
C TYR A 109 -1.34 -13.77 11.75
N ALA A 110 -2.54 -13.93 11.19
CA ALA A 110 -2.77 -14.80 10.05
C ALA A 110 -2.08 -14.29 8.78
N ILE A 111 -2.07 -12.97 8.56
CA ILE A 111 -1.35 -12.32 7.45
C ILE A 111 0.16 -12.45 7.63
N HIS A 112 0.68 -12.25 8.85
CA HIS A 112 2.10 -12.42 9.17
C HIS A 112 2.56 -13.83 8.84
N LEU A 113 1.80 -14.84 9.27
CA LEU A 113 2.08 -16.25 8.99
C LEU A 113 2.10 -16.56 7.48
N ASP A 114 1.13 -16.09 6.69
CA ASP A 114 1.12 -16.28 5.23
C ASP A 114 2.33 -15.60 4.57
N LEU A 115 2.74 -14.43 5.07
CA LEU A 115 3.92 -13.72 4.58
C LEU A 115 5.22 -14.47 4.92
N ILE A 116 5.37 -14.96 6.15
CA ILE A 116 6.52 -15.78 6.57
C ILE A 116 6.61 -17.02 5.68
N SER A 117 5.49 -17.73 5.48
CA SER A 117 5.47 -18.93 4.64
C SER A 117 5.93 -18.64 3.20
N LYS A 118 5.57 -17.48 2.65
CA LYS A 118 5.92 -17.08 1.27
C LYS A 118 7.36 -16.61 1.10
N VAL A 119 7.96 -16.04 2.14
CA VAL A 119 9.30 -15.45 2.08
C VAL A 119 10.37 -16.41 2.61
N GLN A 120 10.08 -17.08 3.71
CA GLN A 120 11.03 -17.94 4.45
C GLN A 120 10.69 -19.43 4.35
N GLY A 121 9.50 -19.78 3.84
CA GLY A 121 9.06 -21.17 3.68
C GLY A 121 8.18 -21.68 4.82
N ILE A 122 7.59 -22.86 4.60
CA ILE A 122 6.58 -23.44 5.51
C ILE A 122 7.15 -23.78 6.90
N ALA A 123 8.41 -24.23 6.99
CA ALA A 123 9.02 -24.57 8.27
C ALA A 123 9.14 -23.35 9.21
N ALA A 124 9.46 -22.18 8.64
CA ALA A 124 9.48 -20.93 9.40
C ALA A 124 8.08 -20.52 9.86
N ALA A 125 7.05 -20.76 9.03
CA ALA A 125 5.67 -20.48 9.39
C ALA A 125 5.14 -21.40 10.50
N GLU A 126 5.49 -22.70 10.46
CA GLU A 126 5.20 -23.66 11.53
C GLU A 126 5.86 -23.24 12.85
N TYR A 127 7.13 -22.85 12.80
CA TYR A 127 7.85 -22.36 13.96
C TYR A 127 7.18 -21.10 14.53
N TYR A 128 6.89 -20.10 13.70
CA TYR A 128 6.16 -18.91 14.12
C TYR A 128 4.82 -19.26 14.78
N PHE A 129 4.02 -20.13 14.14
CA PHE A 129 2.75 -20.58 14.72
C PHE A 129 2.92 -21.23 16.09
N SER A 130 3.95 -22.05 16.27
CA SER A 130 4.22 -22.72 17.56
C SER A 130 4.51 -21.72 18.67
N THR A 131 5.26 -20.64 18.36
CA THR A 131 5.64 -19.57 19.30
C THR A 131 4.51 -18.63 19.66
N LEU A 132 3.40 -18.62 18.92
CA LEU A 132 2.25 -17.76 19.22
C LEU A 132 1.60 -18.13 20.55
N PRO A 133 1.14 -17.13 21.33
CA PRO A 133 0.38 -17.39 22.54
C PRO A 133 -0.94 -18.11 22.21
N PRO A 134 -1.50 -18.91 23.13
CA PRO A 134 -2.74 -19.65 22.90
C PRO A 134 -3.90 -18.76 22.42
N SER A 135 -3.98 -17.51 22.90
CA SER A 135 -5.00 -16.54 22.48
C SER A 135 -4.88 -16.09 21.01
N ALA A 136 -3.67 -16.11 20.45
CA ALA A 136 -3.44 -15.79 19.04
C ALA A 136 -3.67 -16.99 18.11
N LYS A 137 -3.66 -18.23 18.65
CA LYS A 137 -3.97 -19.47 17.92
C LYS A 137 -5.48 -19.64 17.73
N ASN A 138 -6.03 -18.84 16.82
CA ASN A 138 -7.45 -18.82 16.49
C ASN A 138 -7.72 -19.34 15.07
N ARG A 139 -9.01 -19.37 14.70
CA ARG A 139 -9.49 -19.77 13.37
C ARG A 139 -8.75 -19.10 12.20
N CYS A 140 -8.38 -17.82 12.32
CA CYS A 140 -7.66 -17.11 11.26
C CYS A 140 -6.24 -17.68 11.08
N THR A 141 -5.51 -17.89 12.18
CA THR A 141 -4.15 -18.44 12.11
C THR A 141 -4.11 -19.89 11.66
N TYR A 142 -5.01 -20.74 12.17
CA TYR A 142 -5.18 -22.12 11.70
C TYR A 142 -5.55 -22.18 10.22
N GLY A 143 -6.52 -21.35 9.78
CA GLY A 143 -6.91 -21.27 8.37
C GLY A 143 -5.76 -20.79 7.47
N SER A 144 -4.93 -19.86 7.95
CA SER A 144 -3.74 -19.42 7.22
C SER A 144 -2.71 -20.54 7.06
N LEU A 145 -2.40 -21.25 8.14
CA LEU A 145 -1.46 -22.37 8.10
C LEU A 145 -1.96 -23.52 7.21
N LEU A 146 -3.25 -23.86 7.31
CA LEU A 146 -3.89 -24.85 6.44
C LEU A 146 -3.77 -24.46 4.96
N ASN A 147 -4.05 -23.19 4.63
CA ASN A 147 -3.90 -22.67 3.28
C ASN A 147 -2.44 -22.75 2.79
N CYS A 148 -1.46 -22.57 3.67
CA CYS A 148 -0.05 -22.76 3.34
C CYS A 148 0.25 -24.23 3.03
N TYR A 149 -0.22 -25.19 3.84
CA TYR A 149 -0.04 -26.62 3.56
C TYR A 149 -0.69 -27.07 2.25
N CYS A 150 -1.90 -26.58 1.95
CA CYS A 150 -2.57 -26.88 0.68
C CYS A 150 -1.76 -26.39 -0.52
N LYS A 151 -1.12 -25.21 -0.42
CA LYS A 151 -0.27 -24.66 -1.49
C LYS A 151 1.03 -25.45 -1.68
N GLU A 152 1.64 -25.90 -0.59
CA GLU A 152 2.85 -26.73 -0.59
C GLU A 152 2.57 -28.23 -0.83
N LYS A 153 1.31 -28.60 -1.11
CA LYS A 153 0.85 -29.99 -1.36
C LYS A 153 1.15 -30.96 -0.21
N MET A 154 1.22 -30.47 1.02
CA MET A 154 1.44 -31.27 2.22
C MET A 154 0.11 -31.80 2.79
N ILE A 155 -0.51 -32.73 2.08
CA ILE A 155 -1.87 -33.22 2.37
C ILE A 155 -1.96 -33.86 3.76
N ASP A 156 -0.97 -34.67 4.16
CA ASP A 156 -0.99 -35.36 5.46
C ASP A 156 -0.99 -34.38 6.64
N LYS A 157 -0.17 -33.31 6.55
CA LYS A 157 -0.15 -32.24 7.56
C LYS A 157 -1.43 -31.42 7.55
N ALA A 158 -2.00 -31.15 6.38
CA ALA A 158 -3.26 -30.43 6.25
C ALA A 158 -4.43 -31.21 6.89
N LEU A 159 -4.51 -32.52 6.64
CA LEU A 159 -5.52 -33.39 7.24
C LEU A 159 -5.34 -33.53 8.75
N GLY A 160 -4.11 -33.71 9.22
CA GLY A 160 -3.80 -33.74 10.66
C GLY A 160 -4.21 -32.45 11.37
N LEU A 161 -3.90 -31.28 10.78
CA LEU A 161 -4.29 -29.99 11.34
C LEU A 161 -5.82 -29.80 11.35
N ASN A 162 -6.53 -30.27 10.31
CA ASN A 162 -7.99 -30.18 10.22
C ASN A 162 -8.68 -31.03 11.30
N LEU A 163 -8.18 -32.25 11.52
CA LEU A 163 -8.69 -33.14 12.57
C LEU A 163 -8.45 -32.55 13.97
N CYS A 164 -7.28 -31.95 14.23
CA CYS A 164 -7.04 -31.24 15.49
C CYS A 164 -7.93 -30.00 15.68
N TYR A 165 -8.27 -29.30 14.60
CA TYR A 165 -9.16 -28.13 14.64
C TYR A 165 -10.62 -28.49 14.93
N LEU A 166 -11.09 -29.67 14.52
CA LEU A 166 -12.45 -30.16 14.79
C LEU A 166 -12.62 -30.79 16.19
N LEU A 167 -11.52 -31.13 16.86
CA LEU A 167 -11.50 -31.71 18.20
C LEU A 167 -11.27 -30.68 19.32
N LEU A 168 -11.14 -29.40 18.98
CA LEU A 168 -11.04 -28.23 19.86
C LEU A 168 -12.33 -27.40 19.77
#